data_AF-A0A522V2R3-F1
#
_entry.id   AF-A0A522V2R3-F1
#
_cell.length_a   1.000
_cell.length_b   1.000
_cell.length_c   1.000
_cell.angle_alpha   90.00
_cell.angle_beta   90.00
_cell.angle_gamma   90.00
#
_symmetry.space_group_name_H-M   'P 1'
#
loop_
_entity.id
_entity.type
_entity.pdbx_description
1 polymer ?
#
loop_
_entity_poly.entity_id
_entity_poly.type
_entity_poly.pdbx_seq_one_letter_code
_entity_poly.pdbx_strand_id
1 'polypeptide(L)'
;MKKIFYCGFGAGFVLGIAVALSMDLLLGKTLGSGWSEAVANDLNRALKSSYSPDHPLVIILSFGMIGIVGLMGGLMGGGFSYVIGKLFGTLQRHIPKK
;
A
#
# COMPACT_ATOMS: atom_id res chain seq x y z
N MET A 1 21.85 -6.48 -4.43
CA MET A 1 20.90 -6.32 -3.30
C MET A 1 19.96 -5.14 -3.47
N LYS A 2 20.44 -3.89 -3.61
CA LYS A 2 19.57 -2.70 -3.76
C LYS A 2 18.54 -2.82 -4.89
N LYS A 3 18.96 -3.29 -6.08
CA LYS A 3 18.06 -3.52 -7.23
C LYS A 3 16.92 -4.51 -6.95
N ILE A 4 17.20 -5.58 -6.20
CA ILE A 4 16.21 -6.61 -5.84
C ILE A 4 15.19 -6.02 -4.84
N PHE A 5 15.66 -5.23 -3.87
CA PHE A 5 14.78 -4.51 -2.96
C PHE A 5 13.86 -3.54 -3.71
N TYR A 6 14.40 -2.69 -4.61
CA TYR A 6 13.58 -1.74 -5.36
C TYR A 6 12.54 -2.41 -6.28
N CYS A 7 12.90 -3.56 -6.88
CA CYS A 7 11.95 -4.34 -7.67
C CYS A 7 10.81 -4.86 -6.80
N GLY A 8 11.14 -5.47 -5.65
CA GLY A 8 10.16 -5.92 -4.67
C GLY A 8 9.31 -4.79 -4.11
N PHE A 9 9.91 -3.62 -3.91
CA PHE A 9 9.21 -2.43 -3.44
C PHE A 9 8.19 -1.94 -4.45
N GLY A 10 8.58 -1.82 -5.72
CA GLY A 10 7.65 -1.41 -6.77
C GLY A 10 6.48 -2.38 -6.92
N ALA A 11 6.75 -3.68 -6.98
CA ALA A 11 5.72 -4.70 -7.08
C ALA A 11 4.79 -4.71 -5.84
N GLY A 12 5.38 -4.64 -4.63
CA GLY A 12 4.64 -4.58 -3.39
C GLY A 12 3.78 -3.32 -3.26
N PHE A 13 4.27 -2.18 -3.76
CA PHE A 13 3.54 -0.92 -3.74
C PHE A 13 2.27 -0.98 -4.60
N VAL A 14 2.41 -1.47 -5.84
CA VAL A 14 1.28 -1.66 -6.76
C VAL A 14 0.27 -2.65 -6.18
N LEU A 15 0.73 -3.77 -5.64
CA LEU A 15 -0.16 -4.74 -4.99
C LEU A 15 -0.84 -4.17 -3.75
N GLY A 16 -0.15 -3.36 -2.95
CA GLY A 16 -0.72 -2.68 -1.78
C GLY A 16 -1.87 -1.75 -2.17
N ILE A 17 -1.68 -0.93 -3.22
CA ILE A 17 -2.75 -0.11 -3.78
C ILE A 17 -3.90 -0.97 -4.30
N ALA A 18 -3.59 -2.03 -5.04
CA ALA A 18 -4.61 -2.93 -5.59
C ALA A 18 -5.47 -3.55 -4.48
N VAL A 19 -4.87 -3.97 -3.36
CA VAL A 19 -5.58 -4.49 -2.19
C VAL A 19 -6.43 -3.40 -1.53
N ALA A 20 -5.91 -2.18 -1.35
CA ALA A 20 -6.65 -1.06 -0.78
C ALA A 20 -7.90 -0.71 -1.61
N LEU A 21 -7.77 -0.66 -2.94
CA LEU A 21 -8.88 -0.43 -3.86
C LEU A 21 -9.83 -1.63 -3.92
N SER A 22 -9.32 -2.86 -3.81
CA SER A 22 -10.16 -4.06 -3.76
C SER A 22 -11.01 -4.10 -2.50
N MET A 23 -10.47 -3.75 -1.34
CA MET A 23 -11.26 -3.64 -0.11
C MET A 23 -12.35 -2.58 -0.24
N ASP A 24 -12.04 -1.48 -0.90
CA ASP A 24 -13.00 -0.43 -1.16
C ASP A 24 -14.13 -0.88 -2.12
N LEU A 25 -13.80 -1.67 -3.13
CA LEU A 25 -14.79 -2.30 -4.02
C LEU A 25 -15.64 -3.35 -3.29
N LEU A 26 -15.04 -4.13 -2.39
CA LEU A 26 -15.73 -5.20 -1.69
C LEU A 26 -16.66 -4.69 -0.59
N LEU A 27 -16.33 -3.55 0.02
CA LEU A 27 -17.05 -2.99 1.18
C LEU A 27 -17.85 -1.71 0.84
N GLY A 28 -17.49 -1.02 -0.24
CA GLY A 28 -18.13 0.20 -0.70
C GLY A 28 -19.10 -0.03 -1.85
N LYS A 29 -19.79 1.05 -2.24
CA LYS A 29 -20.72 1.06 -3.39
C LYS A 29 -20.01 1.37 -4.71
N THR A 30 -18.90 2.12 -4.64
CA THR A 30 -18.08 2.57 -5.78
C THR A 30 -16.60 2.70 -5.40
N LEU A 31 -15.71 2.71 -6.39
CA LEU A 31 -14.27 2.94 -6.19
C LEU A 31 -13.98 4.30 -5.52
N GLY A 32 -13.23 4.28 -4.43
CA GLY A 32 -12.88 5.41 -3.58
C GLY A 32 -13.93 5.79 -2.51
N SER A 33 -15.13 5.20 -2.52
CA SER A 33 -16.23 5.67 -1.66
C SER A 33 -16.06 5.29 -0.19
N GLY A 34 -15.62 4.06 0.10
CA GLY A 34 -15.45 3.59 1.47
C GLY A 34 -14.33 4.35 2.20
N TRP A 35 -13.21 4.61 1.53
CA TRP A 35 -12.14 5.47 2.05
C TRP A 35 -12.64 6.88 2.34
N SER A 36 -13.41 7.49 1.42
CA SER A 36 -13.93 8.86 1.58
C SER A 36 -14.93 8.97 2.73
N GLU A 37 -15.82 7.98 2.89
CA GLU A 37 -16.75 7.91 4.01
C GLU A 37 -16.02 7.74 5.35
N ALA A 38 -15.03 6.84 5.42
CA ALA A 38 -14.25 6.61 6.63
C ALA A 38 -13.49 7.88 7.05
N VAL A 39 -12.80 8.51 6.10
CA VAL A 39 -12.04 9.74 6.35
C VAL A 39 -12.95 10.90 6.74
N ALA A 40 -14.11 11.06 6.09
CA ALA A 40 -15.10 12.09 6.48
C ALA A 40 -15.60 11.87 7.91
N ASN A 41 -15.93 10.63 8.27
CA ASN A 41 -16.38 10.30 9.63
C ASN A 41 -15.30 10.60 10.68
N ASP A 42 -14.04 10.26 10.41
CA ASP A 42 -12.93 10.52 11.32
C ASP A 42 -12.65 12.03 11.46
N LEU A 43 -12.66 12.78 10.36
CA LEU A 43 -12.54 14.25 10.36
C LEU A 43 -13.66 14.92 11.15
N ASN A 44 -14.90 14.50 10.93
CA ASN A 44 -16.06 15.07 11.60
C ASN A 44 -16.02 14.83 13.11
N ARG A 45 -15.55 13.64 13.52
CA ARG A 45 -15.31 13.32 14.94
C ARG A 45 -14.17 14.14 15.53
N ALA A 46 -13.05 14.27 14.82
CA ALA A 46 -11.86 14.96 15.32
C ALA A 46 -12.05 16.49 15.41
N LEU A 47 -12.67 17.09 14.40
CA LEU A 47 -12.81 18.54 14.27
C LEU A 47 -14.18 19.07 14.70
N LYS A 48 -15.09 18.19 15.16
CA LYS A 48 -16.50 18.53 15.46
C LYS A 48 -17.15 19.32 14.31
N SER A 49 -16.90 18.88 13.08
CA SER A 49 -17.35 19.52 11.84
C SER A 49 -18.29 18.59 11.06
N SER A 50 -18.80 19.06 9.92
CA SER A 50 -19.70 18.32 9.03
C SER A 50 -19.19 18.35 7.58
N TYR A 51 -18.03 17.77 7.35
CA TYR A 51 -17.49 17.49 6.03
C TYR A 51 -18.27 16.36 5.35
N SER A 52 -18.68 16.61 4.10
CA SER A 52 -19.23 15.59 3.21
C SER A 52 -18.12 14.66 2.69
N PRO A 53 -18.40 13.38 2.38
CA PRO A 53 -17.45 12.50 1.69
C PRO A 53 -16.91 13.07 0.37
N ASP A 54 -17.72 13.87 -0.33
CA ASP A 54 -17.33 14.53 -1.59
C ASP A 54 -16.49 15.81 -1.38
N HIS A 55 -16.22 16.19 -0.14
CA HIS A 55 -15.46 17.40 0.17
C HIS A 55 -14.00 17.23 -0.32
N PRO A 56 -13.40 18.21 -1.03
CA PRO A 56 -12.07 18.07 -1.62
C PRO A 56 -10.99 17.64 -0.62
N LEU A 57 -11.05 18.17 0.60
CA LEU A 57 -10.14 17.78 1.68
C LEU A 57 -10.23 16.28 2.04
N VAL A 58 -11.44 15.73 2.09
CA VAL A 58 -11.68 14.31 2.41
C VAL A 58 -11.11 13.43 1.30
N ILE A 59 -11.36 13.80 0.03
CA ILE A 59 -10.85 13.08 -1.13
C ILE A 59 -9.32 13.04 -1.12
N ILE A 60 -8.67 14.19 -0.90
CA ILE A 60 -7.20 14.28 -0.83
C ILE A 60 -6.64 13.38 0.27
N LEU A 61 -7.25 13.41 1.46
CA LEU A 61 -6.81 12.58 2.58
C LEU A 61 -7.06 11.09 2.33
N SER A 62 -8.13 10.74 1.64
CA SER A 62 -8.44 9.36 1.25
C SER A 62 -7.41 8.80 0.29
N PHE A 63 -7.02 9.56 -0.75
CA PHE A 63 -5.89 9.18 -1.61
C PHE A 63 -4.57 9.10 -0.84
N GLY A 64 -4.36 9.97 0.15
CA GLY A 64 -3.23 9.89 1.06
C GLY A 64 -3.17 8.57 1.82
N MET A 65 -4.31 8.11 2.37
CA MET A 65 -4.41 6.83 3.08
C MET A 65 -4.13 5.64 2.16
N ILE A 66 -4.71 5.62 0.96
CA ILE A 66 -4.43 4.58 -0.05
C ILE A 66 -2.92 4.56 -0.39
N GLY A 67 -2.31 5.75 -0.53
CA GLY A 67 -0.88 5.89 -0.74
C GLY A 67 -0.04 5.31 0.39
N ILE A 68 -0.44 5.52 1.65
CA ILE A 68 0.23 4.94 2.83
C ILE A 68 0.14 3.41 2.79
N VAL A 69 -1.03 2.83 2.48
CA VAL A 69 -1.19 1.38 2.33
C VAL A 69 -0.29 0.84 1.21
N GLY A 70 -0.23 1.55 0.08
CA GLY A 70 0.73 1.27 -0.99
C GLY A 70 2.17 1.28 -0.49
N LEU A 71 2.60 2.32 0.23
CA LEU A 71 3.95 2.42 0.78
C LEU A 71 4.26 1.26 1.73
N MET A 72 3.32 0.85 2.58
CA MET A 72 3.46 -0.32 3.45
C MET A 72 3.63 -1.60 2.62
N GLY A 73 2.81 -1.80 1.59
CA GLY A 73 2.93 -2.91 0.65
C GLY A 73 4.31 -2.94 -0.03
N GLY A 74 4.82 -1.77 -0.43
CA GLY A 74 6.16 -1.64 -1.01
C GLY A 74 7.26 -2.00 -0.03
N LEU A 75 7.21 -1.48 1.21
CA LEU A 75 8.20 -1.82 2.23
C LEU A 75 8.24 -3.33 2.51
N MET A 76 7.07 -3.97 2.63
CA MET A 76 6.95 -5.42 2.81
C MET A 76 7.50 -6.18 1.59
N GLY A 77 7.12 -5.79 0.37
CA GLY A 77 7.57 -6.44 -0.86
C GLY A 77 9.08 -6.30 -1.09
N GLY A 78 9.64 -5.13 -0.79
CA GLY A 78 11.07 -4.88 -0.83
C GLY A 78 11.83 -5.71 0.20
N GLY A 79 11.34 -5.74 1.45
CA GLY A 79 11.89 -6.56 2.53
C GLY A 79 11.90 -8.05 2.19
N PHE A 80 10.77 -8.58 1.74
CA PHE A 80 10.63 -9.98 1.33
C PHE A 80 11.58 -10.34 0.18
N SER A 81 11.60 -9.50 -0.86
CA SER A 81 12.49 -9.69 -2.02
C SER A 81 13.96 -9.64 -1.62
N TYR A 82 14.33 -8.78 -0.67
CA TYR A 82 15.69 -8.72 -0.14
C TYR A 82 16.08 -10.02 0.58
N VAL A 83 15.21 -10.57 1.43
CA VAL A 83 15.46 -11.84 2.14
C VAL A 83 15.65 -12.98 1.14
N ILE A 84 14.75 -13.09 0.15
CA ILE A 84 14.86 -14.08 -0.94
C ILE A 84 16.16 -13.92 -1.71
N GLY A 85 16.48 -12.70 -2.15
CA GLY A 85 17.72 -12.43 -2.87
C GLY A 85 18.97 -12.80 -2.06
N LYS A 86 18.95 -12.60 -0.74
CA LYS A 86 20.05 -12.99 0.14
C LYS A 86 20.17 -14.51 0.28
N LEU A 87 19.04 -15.20 0.42
CA LEU A 87 18.99 -16.66 0.51
C LEU A 87 19.57 -17.30 -0.74
N PHE A 88 19.07 -16.94 -1.92
CA PHE A 88 19.56 -17.48 -3.20
C PHE A 88 21.03 -17.10 -3.46
N GLY A 89 21.42 -15.86 -3.11
CA GLY A 89 22.82 -15.45 -3.21
C GLY A 89 23.76 -16.28 -2.31
N THR A 90 23.27 -16.75 -1.15
CA THR A 90 24.05 -17.61 -0.23
C THR A 90 24.14 -19.04 -0.75
N LEU A 91 23.02 -19.59 -1.26
CA LEU A 91 22.96 -20.91 -1.88
C LEU A 91 23.89 -21.01 -3.08
N GLN A 92 23.86 -20.02 -3.98
CA GLN A 92 24.66 -20.03 -5.20
C GLN A 92 26.18 -19.97 -4.95
N ARG A 93 26.61 -19.44 -3.79
CA ARG A 93 28.02 -19.45 -3.38
C ARG A 93 28.52 -20.83 -2.93
N HIS A 94 27.62 -21.71 -2.50
CA HIS A 94 27.95 -23.05 -2.02
C HIS A 94 27.78 -24.14 -3.07
N ILE A 95 27.26 -23.80 -4.27
CA ILE A 95 27.23 -24.71 -5.40
C ILE A 95 28.61 -24.66 -6.08
N PRO A 96 29.38 -25.76 -6.10
CA PRO A 96 30.65 -25.78 -6.80
C PRO A 96 30.39 -25.53 -8.28
N LYS A 97 31.03 -24.50 -8.83
CA LYS A 97 31.01 -24.28 -10.28
C LYS A 97 31.81 -25.41 -10.92
N LYS A 98 31.13 -26.29 -11.64
CA LYS A 98 31.76 -27.22 -12.59
C LYS A 98 32.39 -26.44 -13.74
#